data_AF-A0A7X8GDD8-F1
#
_entry.id   AF-A0A7X8GDD8-F1
#
_cell.length_a   1.000
_cell.length_b   1.000
_cell.length_c   1.000
_cell.angle_alpha   90.00
_cell.angle_beta   90.00
_cell.angle_gamma   90.00
#
_symmetry.space_group_name_H-M   'P 1'
#
loop_
_entity.id
_entity.type
_entity.pdbx_description
1 polymer ?
#
loop_
_entity_poly.entity_id
_entity_poly.type
_entity_poly.pdbx_seq_one_letter_code
_entity_poly.pdbx_strand_id
1 'polypeptide(L)'
;MKKHVIVSLLVSFSFAAMAQTVALHRNGETQIFKGINSFVDANNAAQDGDTLYLSGHNFTAPASFDKSLKIYGVGHLEEVTTATGKTYVNGNFALKQGADNFLIEGIDFGNLSVENNKSVKNLTVKRCNIRGSITFTGTEHPTEDFLLVGSVIHATINVQNTVRTLISNNIIIAQIHNTIENIIKNNIFFSDFSSYTIVGSNNMILNNYFARNNRYDKHYICSGNGNVCYNNVFSHSSADCGTNSDVQNDWYSVEMQDFFVSKNGVSYNLADDLHLQEPEVYIGEDGTQVGIYGGMYPYKVDAIPVIPYIESVDIPHKVDENGNLPVKITVKAQNEQD
;
A
#
# COMPACT_ATOMS: atom_id res chain seq x y z
N MET A 1 39.72 -7.09 -22.29
CA MET A 1 38.46 -6.40 -22.58
C MET A 1 37.31 -7.40 -22.42
N LYS A 2 36.33 -7.03 -21.58
CA LYS A 2 35.02 -7.64 -21.29
C LYS A 2 35.00 -9.17 -21.00
N LYS A 3 35.19 -9.50 -19.72
CA LYS A 3 34.68 -10.74 -19.12
C LYS A 3 33.17 -10.60 -18.97
N HIS A 4 32.40 -11.39 -19.71
CA HIS A 4 30.98 -11.58 -19.44
C HIS A 4 30.87 -12.51 -18.22
N VAL A 5 30.54 -11.93 -17.06
CA VAL A 5 30.12 -12.70 -15.89
C VAL A 5 28.68 -13.13 -16.16
N ILE A 6 28.52 -14.35 -16.65
CA ILE A 6 27.24 -15.05 -16.65
C ILE A 6 27.05 -15.56 -15.22
N VAL A 7 26.11 -14.96 -14.49
CA VAL A 7 25.65 -15.50 -13.20
C VAL A 7 24.91 -16.79 -13.49
N SER A 8 25.56 -17.92 -13.21
CA SER A 8 24.99 -19.26 -13.33
C SER A 8 24.02 -19.51 -12.18
N LEU A 9 22.73 -19.26 -12.41
CA LEU A 9 21.64 -19.69 -11.53
C LEU A 9 21.42 -21.20 -11.72
N LEU A 10 22.06 -22.03 -10.89
CA LEU A 10 21.80 -23.47 -10.83
C LEU A 10 20.41 -23.69 -10.21
N VAL A 11 19.39 -23.81 -11.07
CA VAL A 11 18.04 -24.20 -10.68
C VAL A 11 18.02 -25.72 -10.48
N SER A 12 17.99 -26.13 -9.21
CA SER A 12 17.57 -27.48 -8.84
C SER A 12 16.05 -27.56 -8.96
N PHE A 13 15.55 -28.05 -10.10
CA PHE A 13 14.15 -28.43 -10.26
C PHE A 13 13.90 -29.77 -9.55
N SER A 14 13.72 -29.72 -8.23
CA SER A 14 12.84 -30.66 -7.54
C SER A 14 11.45 -30.03 -7.50
N PHE A 15 10.42 -30.83 -7.74
CA PHE A 15 9.00 -30.42 -7.73
C PHE A 15 8.70 -29.44 -6.59
N ALA A 16 8.61 -28.14 -6.93
CA ALA A 16 8.26 -27.04 -6.02
C ALA A 16 7.02 -26.28 -6.52
N ALA A 17 6.17 -26.93 -7.32
CA ALA A 17 4.77 -26.59 -7.27
C ALA A 17 4.30 -26.90 -5.84
N MET A 18 3.83 -25.90 -5.08
CA MET A 18 3.19 -25.97 -3.76
C MET A 18 4.03 -25.71 -2.48
N ALA A 19 5.17 -25.00 -2.51
CA ALA A 19 5.85 -24.62 -1.26
C ALA A 19 6.01 -23.10 -1.09
N GLN A 20 5.46 -22.57 0.01
CA GLN A 20 5.73 -21.22 0.52
C GLN A 20 7.24 -20.99 0.53
N THR A 21 7.69 -19.97 -0.20
CA THR A 21 9.11 -19.67 -0.36
C THR A 21 9.38 -18.22 -0.03
N VAL A 22 10.44 -17.99 0.76
CA VAL A 22 10.99 -16.66 1.05
C VAL A 22 12.47 -16.64 0.69
N ALA A 23 12.88 -15.66 -0.10
CA ALA A 23 14.28 -15.40 -0.40
C ALA A 23 14.77 -14.25 0.48
N LEU A 24 15.73 -14.55 1.36
CA LEU A 24 16.49 -13.57 2.13
C LEU A 24 17.70 -13.16 1.29
N HIS A 25 17.82 -11.88 0.96
CA HIS A 25 18.95 -11.33 0.23
C HIS A 25 19.80 -10.43 1.12
N ARG A 26 21.12 -10.70 1.15
CA ARG A 26 22.12 -9.99 1.93
C ARG A 26 23.40 -9.86 1.13
N ASN A 27 23.85 -8.64 0.86
CA ASN A 27 25.16 -8.36 0.23
C ASN A 27 25.47 -9.17 -1.06
N GLY A 28 24.46 -9.45 -1.88
CA GLY A 28 24.61 -10.25 -3.11
C GLY A 28 24.46 -11.76 -2.92
N GLU A 29 24.32 -12.24 -1.69
CA GLU A 29 24.00 -13.63 -1.37
C GLU A 29 22.49 -13.79 -1.15
N THR A 30 21.97 -14.97 -1.49
CA THR A 30 20.55 -15.32 -1.31
C THR A 30 20.42 -16.62 -0.53
N GLN A 31 19.65 -16.59 0.55
CA GLN A 31 19.24 -17.77 1.31
C GLN A 31 17.75 -18.03 1.08
N ILE A 32 17.40 -19.27 0.76
CA ILE A 32 16.01 -19.67 0.46
C ILE A 32 15.42 -20.44 1.64
N PHE A 33 14.30 -19.95 2.16
CA PHE A 33 13.49 -20.60 3.18
C PHE A 33 12.23 -21.17 2.53
N LYS A 34 11.86 -22.40 2.89
CA LYS A 34 10.70 -23.09 2.32
C LYS A 34 9.82 -23.69 3.42
N GLY A 35 8.52 -23.79 3.14
CA GLY A 35 7.54 -24.43 4.01
C GLY A 35 6.75 -23.44 4.87
N ILE A 36 5.87 -23.95 5.73
CA ILE A 36 4.84 -23.17 6.43
C ILE A 36 5.37 -22.04 7.34
N ASN A 37 6.63 -22.16 7.78
CA ASN A 37 7.31 -21.19 8.64
C ASN A 37 8.34 -20.35 7.87
N SER A 38 8.39 -20.42 6.54
CA SER A 38 9.47 -19.80 5.75
C SER A 38 9.65 -18.31 6.03
N PHE A 39 8.57 -17.57 6.27
CA PHE A 39 8.65 -16.14 6.59
C PHE A 39 9.15 -15.91 8.03
N VAL A 40 8.74 -16.74 8.98
CA VAL A 40 9.23 -16.71 10.36
C VAL A 40 10.73 -17.05 10.40
N ASP A 41 11.13 -18.10 9.70
CA ASP A 41 12.52 -18.56 9.67
C ASP A 41 13.43 -17.54 8.96
N ALA A 42 12.97 -16.96 7.84
CA ALA A 42 13.69 -15.90 7.15
C ALA A 42 13.83 -14.65 8.02
N ASN A 43 12.76 -14.24 8.73
CA ASN A 43 12.83 -13.13 9.69
C ASN A 43 13.81 -13.42 10.82
N ASN A 44 13.84 -14.64 11.36
CA ASN A 44 14.78 -15.02 12.41
C ASN A 44 16.25 -14.96 11.94
N ALA A 45 16.52 -15.36 10.70
CA ALA A 45 17.85 -15.34 10.10
C ALA A 45 18.30 -13.95 9.61
N ALA A 46 17.35 -13.05 9.33
CA ALA A 46 17.63 -11.72 8.83
C ALA A 46 18.41 -10.85 9.83
N GLN A 47 19.14 -9.88 9.29
CA GLN A 47 19.90 -8.84 9.98
C GLN A 47 19.46 -7.48 9.44
N ASP A 48 19.89 -6.40 10.10
CA ASP A 48 19.60 -5.04 9.65
C ASP A 48 20.12 -4.81 8.22
N GLY A 49 19.26 -4.20 7.39
CA GLY A 49 19.54 -3.88 5.99
C GLY A 49 19.14 -4.98 5.01
N ASP A 50 18.73 -6.16 5.48
CA ASP A 50 18.34 -7.26 4.60
C ASP A 50 17.04 -7.02 3.85
N THR A 51 16.88 -7.74 2.75
CA THR A 51 15.64 -7.76 1.95
C THR A 51 15.03 -9.15 1.93
N LEU A 52 13.73 -9.24 2.17
CA LEU A 52 12.94 -10.47 2.09
C LEU A 52 12.00 -10.38 0.88
N TYR A 53 12.08 -11.37 -0.01
CA TYR A 53 11.13 -11.54 -1.11
C TYR A 53 10.23 -12.74 -0.84
N LEU A 54 8.93 -12.49 -0.71
CA LEU A 54 7.90 -13.47 -0.46
C LEU A 54 7.28 -13.87 -1.81
N SER A 55 7.21 -15.17 -2.07
CA SER A 55 6.48 -15.70 -3.24
C SER A 55 4.96 -15.48 -3.13
N GLY A 56 4.22 -15.82 -4.18
CA GLY A 56 2.76 -15.74 -4.19
C GLY A 56 2.08 -16.88 -3.43
N HIS A 57 2.09 -16.80 -2.10
CA HIS A 57 1.46 -17.79 -1.22
C HIS A 57 0.90 -17.15 0.05
N ASN A 58 0.21 -17.96 0.85
CA ASN A 58 -0.18 -17.64 2.22
C ASN A 58 1.01 -17.86 3.16
N PHE A 59 1.39 -16.86 3.96
CA PHE A 59 2.45 -16.99 4.98
C PHE A 59 1.89 -16.71 6.37
N THR A 60 2.48 -17.35 7.37
CA THR A 60 2.31 -16.94 8.77
C THR A 60 3.26 -15.79 9.07
N ALA A 61 2.75 -14.71 9.66
CA ALA A 61 3.60 -13.59 10.06
C ALA A 61 4.54 -13.97 11.24
N PRO A 62 5.78 -13.47 11.25
CA PRO A 62 6.59 -13.38 12.47
C PRO A 62 5.81 -12.69 13.61
N ALA A 63 6.12 -13.06 14.86
CA ALA A 63 5.46 -12.45 16.02
C ALA A 63 5.72 -10.94 16.13
N SER A 64 6.91 -10.49 15.72
CA SER A 64 7.28 -9.09 15.62
C SER A 64 8.49 -8.89 14.71
N PHE A 65 8.73 -7.65 14.32
CA PHE A 65 9.91 -7.21 13.58
C PHE A 65 10.64 -6.15 14.39
N ASP A 66 11.93 -6.37 14.61
CA ASP A 66 12.81 -5.53 15.44
C ASP A 66 14.12 -5.17 14.70
N LYS A 67 14.10 -5.31 13.37
CA LYS A 67 15.24 -5.10 12.47
C LYS A 67 14.84 -4.23 11.29
N SER A 68 15.81 -3.48 10.76
CA SER A 68 15.66 -2.72 9.52
C SER A 68 15.51 -3.68 8.34
N LEU A 69 14.30 -3.91 7.84
CA LEU A 69 14.06 -4.86 6.74
C LEU A 69 13.26 -4.24 5.60
N LYS A 70 13.55 -4.68 4.38
CA LYS A 70 12.68 -4.45 3.22
C LYS A 70 11.97 -5.73 2.85
N ILE A 71 10.65 -5.70 2.75
CA ILE A 71 9.83 -6.88 2.51
C ILE A 71 8.96 -6.65 1.29
N TYR A 72 9.17 -7.48 0.26
CA TYR A 72 8.43 -7.43 -0.99
C TYR A 72 7.61 -8.72 -1.16
N GLY A 73 6.32 -8.57 -1.44
CA GLY A 73 5.50 -9.62 -2.03
C GLY A 73 5.45 -9.50 -3.55
N VAL A 74 4.81 -10.46 -4.21
CA VAL A 74 4.58 -10.45 -5.66
C VAL A 74 3.35 -9.62 -6.09
N GLY A 75 2.61 -9.07 -5.12
CA GLY A 75 1.37 -8.33 -5.34
C GLY A 75 0.23 -8.87 -4.48
N HIS A 76 -0.79 -8.03 -4.28
CA HIS A 76 -1.93 -8.33 -3.42
C HIS A 76 -3.24 -8.60 -4.19
N LEU A 77 -3.27 -8.31 -5.49
CA LEU A 77 -4.44 -8.48 -6.36
C LEU A 77 -4.42 -9.85 -7.03
N GLU A 78 -5.45 -10.66 -6.78
CA GLU A 78 -5.55 -12.03 -7.28
C GLU A 78 -5.68 -12.09 -8.81
N GLU A 79 -6.45 -11.17 -9.41
CA GLU A 79 -6.64 -11.06 -10.86
C GLU A 79 -5.35 -10.69 -11.61
N VAL A 80 -4.44 -9.98 -10.94
CA VAL A 80 -3.14 -9.57 -11.48
C VAL A 80 -2.09 -10.66 -11.26
N THR A 81 -2.15 -11.38 -10.15
CA THR A 81 -1.13 -12.35 -9.74
C THR A 81 -1.46 -13.78 -10.14
N THR A 82 -2.28 -13.99 -11.19
CA THR A 82 -2.76 -15.31 -11.62
C THR A 82 -1.63 -16.32 -11.89
N ALA A 83 -0.49 -15.87 -12.41
CA ALA A 83 0.67 -16.74 -12.69
C ALA A 83 1.45 -17.16 -11.43
N THR A 84 1.37 -16.39 -10.34
CA THR A 84 2.19 -16.61 -9.14
C THR A 84 1.39 -16.93 -7.89
N GLY A 85 0.09 -16.62 -7.87
CA GLY A 85 -0.68 -16.36 -6.66
C GLY A 85 -0.32 -14.99 -6.05
N LYS A 86 -1.22 -14.43 -5.23
CA LYS A 86 -0.94 -13.23 -4.44
C LYS A 86 -0.07 -13.55 -3.22
N THR A 87 0.72 -12.58 -2.75
CA THR A 87 1.36 -12.70 -1.44
C THR A 87 0.37 -12.29 -0.36
N TYR A 88 -0.07 -13.27 0.42
CA TYR A 88 -0.98 -13.07 1.54
C TYR A 88 -0.28 -13.42 2.85
N VAL A 89 -0.31 -12.51 3.82
CA VAL A 89 0.22 -12.73 5.16
C VAL A 89 -0.94 -12.88 6.14
N ASN A 90 -1.10 -14.08 6.67
CA ASN A 90 -2.01 -14.38 7.77
C ASN A 90 -1.38 -13.92 9.09
N GLY A 91 -1.59 -12.66 9.43
CA GLY A 91 -1.08 -12.07 10.66
C GLY A 91 -0.86 -10.57 10.52
N ASN A 92 -0.07 -10.04 11.45
CA ASN A 92 0.16 -8.62 11.62
C ASN A 92 1.63 -8.29 11.38
N PHE A 93 1.89 -7.09 10.86
CA PHE A 93 3.21 -6.47 10.93
C PHE A 93 3.30 -5.68 12.24
N ALA A 94 3.81 -6.35 13.28
CA ALA A 94 4.04 -5.76 14.59
C ALA A 94 5.51 -5.29 14.70
N LEU A 95 5.74 -4.00 14.49
CA LEU A 95 7.06 -3.40 14.52
C LEU A 95 7.44 -3.00 15.95
N LYS A 96 8.70 -3.21 16.29
CA LYS A 96 9.30 -2.84 17.57
C LYS A 96 10.45 -1.87 17.35
N GLN A 97 10.99 -1.37 18.47
CA GLN A 97 12.25 -0.63 18.46
C GLN A 97 13.33 -1.42 17.70
N GLY A 98 14.04 -0.74 16.79
CA GLY A 98 15.05 -1.36 15.91
C GLY A 98 14.55 -1.57 14.46
N ALA A 99 13.25 -1.51 14.22
CA ALA A 99 12.67 -1.63 12.88
C ALA A 99 12.73 -0.33 12.05
N ASP A 100 13.79 0.47 12.17
CA ASP A 100 13.95 1.68 11.36
C ASP A 100 14.17 1.34 9.88
N ASN A 101 13.80 2.22 8.95
CA ASN A 101 13.89 2.02 7.50
C ASN A 101 13.14 0.78 6.99
N PHE A 102 12.08 0.38 7.69
CA PHE A 102 11.27 -0.77 7.33
C PHE A 102 10.41 -0.46 6.11
N LEU A 103 10.38 -1.40 5.16
CA LEU A 103 9.55 -1.29 3.96
C LEU A 103 8.67 -2.53 3.81
N ILE A 104 7.40 -2.31 3.50
CA ILE A 104 6.44 -3.35 3.10
C ILE A 104 5.87 -2.95 1.74
N GLU A 105 6.01 -3.82 0.74
CA GLU A 105 5.45 -3.56 -0.58
C GLU A 105 4.82 -4.80 -1.24
N GLY A 106 3.62 -4.64 -1.83
CA GLY A 106 3.01 -5.68 -2.65
C GLY A 106 2.41 -6.85 -1.86
N ILE A 107 1.86 -6.60 -0.67
CA ILE A 107 1.38 -7.65 0.24
C ILE A 107 -0.07 -7.39 0.69
N ASP A 108 -0.87 -8.46 0.76
CA ASP A 108 -2.16 -8.48 1.47
C ASP A 108 -1.95 -8.94 2.92
N PHE A 109 -2.23 -8.11 3.92
CA PHE A 109 -2.00 -8.45 5.32
C PHE A 109 -3.06 -7.90 6.29
N GLY A 110 -2.98 -8.33 7.55
CA GLY A 110 -3.88 -7.93 8.63
C GLY A 110 -3.59 -6.52 9.14
N ASN A 111 -3.07 -6.40 10.36
CA ASN A 111 -2.81 -5.10 11.00
C ASN A 111 -1.35 -4.66 10.81
N LEU A 112 -1.12 -3.34 10.83
CA LEU A 112 0.18 -2.73 11.02
C LEU A 112 0.20 -2.01 12.37
N SER A 113 1.19 -2.27 13.20
CA SER A 113 1.34 -1.57 14.48
C SER A 113 2.79 -1.32 14.83
N VAL A 114 3.05 -0.19 15.47
CA VAL A 114 4.31 0.04 16.19
C VAL A 114 4.06 -0.13 17.69
N GLU A 115 4.99 -0.81 18.37
CA GLU A 115 4.95 -1.01 19.83
C GLU A 115 4.77 0.32 20.58
N ASN A 116 3.93 0.30 21.62
CA ASN A 116 3.54 1.50 22.35
C ASN A 116 4.76 2.28 22.87
N ASN A 117 4.78 3.61 22.65
CA ASN A 117 5.90 4.50 23.01
C ASN A 117 7.27 4.07 22.44
N LYS A 118 7.28 3.36 21.31
CA LYS A 118 8.50 3.08 20.54
C LYS A 118 8.52 3.86 19.24
N SER A 119 9.70 4.34 18.90
CA SER A 119 9.94 5.02 17.63
C SER A 119 10.39 4.00 16.59
N VAL A 120 9.81 4.11 15.40
CA VAL A 120 10.32 3.56 14.15
C VAL A 120 10.48 4.75 13.19
N LYS A 121 11.64 4.86 12.55
CA LYS A 121 11.94 5.97 11.62
C LYS A 121 11.90 5.48 10.18
N ASN A 122 11.45 6.33 9.26
CA ASN A 122 11.41 6.06 7.82
C ASN A 122 10.62 4.79 7.46
N LEU A 123 9.44 4.60 8.07
CA LEU A 123 8.56 3.48 7.76
C LEU A 123 7.85 3.73 6.44
N THR A 124 7.98 2.80 5.48
CA THR A 124 7.30 2.87 4.18
C THR A 124 6.37 1.68 3.98
N VAL A 125 5.11 1.94 3.67
CA VAL A 125 4.13 0.92 3.27
C VAL A 125 3.57 1.31 1.91
N LYS A 126 3.77 0.45 0.91
CA LYS A 126 3.46 0.77 -0.48
C LYS A 126 2.67 -0.36 -1.15
N ARG A 127 1.68 -0.06 -1.99
CA ARG A 127 1.01 -1.07 -2.84
C ARG A 127 0.54 -2.31 -2.07
N CYS A 128 -0.02 -2.09 -0.88
CA CYS A 128 -0.52 -3.16 -0.02
C CYS A 128 -2.05 -3.16 0.04
N ASN A 129 -2.61 -4.32 0.36
CA ASN A 129 -4.00 -4.43 0.83
C ASN A 129 -3.99 -4.67 2.34
N ILE A 130 -4.50 -3.69 3.10
CA ILE A 130 -4.41 -3.67 4.56
C ILE A 130 -5.81 -3.89 5.12
N ARG A 131 -6.08 -5.14 5.53
CA ARG A 131 -7.41 -5.58 5.99
C ARG A 131 -7.72 -5.14 7.42
N GLY A 132 -6.69 -5.01 8.25
CA GLY A 132 -6.78 -4.60 9.64
C GLY A 132 -6.38 -3.14 9.83
N SER A 133 -6.36 -2.71 11.09
CA SER A 133 -6.04 -1.34 11.46
C SER A 133 -4.55 -1.05 11.30
N ILE A 134 -4.24 0.22 11.05
CA ILE A 134 -2.90 0.78 11.20
C ILE A 134 -2.86 1.56 12.50
N THR A 135 -1.93 1.27 13.41
CA THR A 135 -1.95 1.86 14.75
C THR A 135 -0.57 2.22 15.30
N PHE A 136 -0.43 3.49 15.68
CA PHE A 136 0.71 4.04 16.39
C PHE A 136 0.22 4.56 17.75
N THR A 137 0.32 3.76 18.80
CA THR A 137 -0.12 4.16 20.15
C THR A 137 0.99 4.79 20.96
N GLY A 138 0.59 5.68 21.87
CA GLY A 138 1.51 6.32 22.80
C GLY A 138 1.50 7.83 22.67
N THR A 139 2.37 8.47 23.45
CA THR A 139 2.59 9.93 23.46
C THR A 139 4.07 10.28 23.59
N GLU A 140 4.94 9.27 23.61
CA GLU A 140 6.39 9.41 23.75
C GLU A 140 7.08 8.68 22.60
N HIS A 141 8.27 9.15 22.22
CA HIS A 141 9.10 8.56 21.16
C HIS A 141 8.31 8.26 19.88
N PRO A 142 7.75 9.29 19.21
CA PRO A 142 6.90 9.08 18.05
C PRO A 142 7.64 8.35 16.93
N THR A 143 6.88 7.61 16.12
CA THR A 143 7.34 7.16 14.80
C THR A 143 7.54 8.39 13.93
N GLU A 144 8.67 8.44 13.23
CA GLU A 144 9.08 9.58 12.43
C GLU A 144 9.07 9.20 10.95
N ASP A 145 8.55 10.09 10.09
CA ASP A 145 8.62 9.94 8.63
C ASP A 145 7.91 8.65 8.14
N PHE A 146 6.63 8.51 8.49
CA PHE A 146 5.78 7.42 8.02
C PHE A 146 5.18 7.75 6.64
N LEU A 147 5.42 6.87 5.67
CA LEU A 147 4.90 6.97 4.31
C LEU A 147 3.93 5.82 4.02
N LEU A 148 2.67 6.14 3.75
CA LEU A 148 1.64 5.20 3.30
C LEU A 148 1.16 5.59 1.91
N VAL A 149 1.48 4.76 0.90
CA VAL A 149 1.27 5.12 -0.51
C VAL A 149 0.69 3.97 -1.34
N GLY A 150 -0.18 4.30 -2.29
CA GLY A 150 -0.61 3.36 -3.34
C GLY A 150 -1.34 2.14 -2.81
N SER A 151 -1.91 2.21 -1.61
CA SER A 151 -2.46 1.07 -0.88
C SER A 151 -3.98 1.13 -0.77
N VAL A 152 -4.59 -0.02 -0.48
CA VAL A 152 -6.03 -0.14 -0.17
C VAL A 152 -6.18 -0.42 1.32
N ILE A 153 -6.95 0.41 2.01
CA ILE A 153 -7.09 0.36 3.47
C ILE A 153 -8.56 0.15 3.86
N HIS A 154 -8.82 -0.91 4.63
CA HIS A 154 -10.18 -1.33 5.00
C HIS A 154 -10.57 -0.99 6.43
N ALA A 155 -9.62 -0.61 7.28
CA ALA A 155 -9.88 -0.33 8.69
C ALA A 155 -9.08 0.89 9.19
N THR A 156 -9.42 1.34 10.39
CA THR A 156 -8.96 2.63 10.95
C THR A 156 -7.45 2.82 10.88
N ILE A 157 -7.05 4.03 10.50
CA ILE A 157 -5.67 4.51 10.54
C ILE A 157 -5.52 5.43 11.75
N ASN A 158 -4.89 4.96 12.82
CA ASN A 158 -4.62 5.76 14.03
C ASN A 158 -3.14 6.16 14.07
N VAL A 159 -2.87 7.44 13.87
CA VAL A 159 -1.52 8.02 13.76
C VAL A 159 -1.14 8.88 14.97
N GLN A 160 -1.74 8.61 16.13
CA GLN A 160 -1.55 9.36 17.38
C GLN A 160 -0.09 9.62 17.74
N ASN A 161 0.76 8.58 17.66
CA ASN A 161 2.18 8.69 18.03
C ASN A 161 3.10 8.74 16.80
N THR A 162 2.77 9.64 15.86
CA THR A 162 3.58 9.86 14.65
C THR A 162 3.90 11.33 14.46
N VAL A 163 4.98 11.62 13.74
CA VAL A 163 5.32 12.96 13.24
C VAL A 163 5.78 12.87 11.79
N ARG A 164 5.42 13.89 10.99
CA ARG A 164 5.76 13.98 9.55
C ARG A 164 5.23 12.77 8.77
N THR A 165 3.97 12.42 9.02
CA THR A 165 3.29 11.35 8.28
C THR A 165 2.74 11.88 6.96
N LEU A 166 2.98 11.13 5.88
CA LEU A 166 2.37 11.32 4.57
C LEU A 166 1.48 10.11 4.23
N ILE A 167 0.19 10.37 4.07
CA ILE A 167 -0.79 9.41 3.55
C ILE A 167 -1.20 9.89 2.17
N SER A 168 -0.72 9.22 1.10
CA SER A 168 -1.02 9.66 -0.25
C SER A 168 -1.35 8.58 -1.26
N ASN A 169 -2.13 8.92 -2.27
CA ASN A 169 -2.41 8.02 -3.39
C ASN A 169 -3.02 6.68 -2.95
N ASN A 170 -3.80 6.69 -1.87
CA ASN A 170 -4.45 5.49 -1.35
C ASN A 170 -5.94 5.47 -1.66
N ILE A 171 -6.49 4.26 -1.68
CA ILE A 171 -7.93 4.02 -1.63
C ILE A 171 -8.28 3.68 -0.18
N ILE A 172 -9.07 4.53 0.47
CA ILE A 172 -9.32 4.48 1.91
C ILE A 172 -10.80 4.25 2.18
N ILE A 173 -11.12 3.11 2.77
CA ILE A 173 -12.48 2.68 3.17
C ILE A 173 -12.55 2.72 4.71
N ALA A 174 -11.89 3.72 5.29
CA ALA A 174 -11.57 3.80 6.71
C ALA A 174 -11.56 5.25 7.20
N GLN A 175 -11.60 5.41 8.52
CA GLN A 175 -11.35 6.70 9.17
C GLN A 175 -9.87 6.87 9.51
N ILE A 176 -9.41 8.11 9.49
CA ILE A 176 -8.09 8.50 10.03
C ILE A 176 -8.32 9.16 11.39
N HIS A 177 -7.60 8.70 12.42
CA HIS A 177 -7.75 9.17 13.80
C HIS A 177 -6.45 9.71 14.38
N ASN A 178 -6.62 10.67 15.30
CA ASN A 178 -5.57 11.28 16.10
C ASN A 178 -4.42 11.85 15.26
N THR A 179 -4.77 12.47 14.13
CA THR A 179 -3.79 13.05 13.23
C THR A 179 -3.53 14.52 13.54
N ILE A 180 -2.26 14.90 13.68
CA ILE A 180 -1.85 16.28 13.96
C ILE A 180 -0.66 16.62 13.07
N GLU A 181 -0.72 17.75 12.36
CA GLU A 181 0.40 18.25 11.55
C GLU A 181 0.90 17.25 10.48
N ASN A 182 -0.02 16.45 9.93
CA ASN A 182 0.27 15.47 8.88
C ASN A 182 -0.31 15.89 7.53
N ILE A 183 0.21 15.27 6.47
CA ILE A 183 -0.23 15.50 5.10
C ILE A 183 -1.04 14.31 4.61
N ILE A 184 -2.26 14.58 4.16
CA ILE A 184 -3.20 13.62 3.63
C ILE A 184 -3.59 14.11 2.23
N LYS A 185 -2.96 13.57 1.18
CA LYS A 185 -3.15 14.09 -0.17
C LYS A 185 -3.34 13.05 -1.27
N ASN A 186 -4.07 13.42 -2.32
CA ASN A 186 -4.25 12.56 -3.50
C ASN A 186 -4.88 11.19 -3.17
N ASN A 187 -5.72 11.09 -2.15
CA ASN A 187 -6.42 9.85 -1.82
C ASN A 187 -7.85 9.85 -2.39
N ILE A 188 -8.43 8.66 -2.51
CA ILE A 188 -9.87 8.47 -2.70
C ILE A 188 -10.43 7.87 -1.40
N PHE A 189 -11.37 8.57 -0.78
CA PHE A 189 -12.08 8.10 0.41
C PHE A 189 -13.46 7.57 0.03
N PHE A 190 -13.73 6.31 0.35
CA PHE A 190 -15.06 5.73 0.33
C PHE A 190 -15.61 5.72 1.76
N SER A 191 -16.15 6.86 2.20
CA SER A 191 -16.61 7.06 3.57
C SER A 191 -18.10 6.81 3.72
N ASP A 192 -18.51 5.89 4.60
CA ASP A 192 -19.90 5.77 5.06
C ASP A 192 -19.97 5.81 6.60
N PHE A 193 -19.19 6.71 7.19
CA PHE A 193 -19.15 6.87 8.64
C PHE A 193 -20.23 7.85 9.10
N SER A 194 -20.78 7.64 10.29
CA SER A 194 -21.70 8.60 10.93
C SER A 194 -20.98 9.78 11.59
N SER A 195 -19.66 9.84 11.49
CA SER A 195 -18.79 10.87 12.10
C SER A 195 -17.84 11.47 11.06
N TYR A 196 -16.78 12.15 11.51
CA TYR A 196 -15.76 12.75 10.65
C TYR A 196 -14.88 11.68 10.00
N THR A 197 -14.58 11.81 8.71
CA THR A 197 -13.67 10.90 8.00
C THR A 197 -12.26 10.94 8.60
N ILE A 198 -11.84 12.13 9.03
CA ILE A 198 -10.54 12.42 9.63
C ILE A 198 -10.78 13.08 11.00
N VAL A 199 -10.12 12.59 12.04
CA VAL A 199 -10.19 13.14 13.40
C VAL A 199 -8.82 13.67 13.78
N GLY A 200 -8.65 14.99 13.77
CA GLY A 200 -7.33 15.61 13.94
C GLY A 200 -7.33 17.13 13.85
N SER A 201 -6.18 17.77 14.03
CA SER A 201 -6.00 19.23 13.92
C SER A 201 -4.73 19.59 13.14
N ASN A 202 -4.67 20.78 12.56
CA ASN A 202 -3.50 21.28 11.82
C ASN A 202 -3.04 20.37 10.66
N ASN A 203 -3.95 19.60 10.05
CA ASN A 203 -3.59 18.71 8.94
C ASN A 203 -3.68 19.44 7.60
N MET A 204 -2.87 19.01 6.64
CA MET A 204 -2.99 19.40 5.23
C MET A 204 -3.75 18.32 4.48
N ILE A 205 -4.98 18.64 4.04
CA ILE A 205 -5.90 17.75 3.34
C ILE A 205 -6.04 18.27 1.91
N LEU A 206 -5.31 17.66 0.97
CA LEU A 206 -5.09 18.24 -0.35
C LEU A 206 -5.45 17.27 -1.48
N ASN A 207 -6.08 17.75 -2.55
CA ASN A 207 -6.23 16.99 -3.79
C ASN A 207 -6.91 15.61 -3.60
N ASN A 208 -7.76 15.45 -2.58
CA ASN A 208 -8.44 14.18 -2.33
C ASN A 208 -9.84 14.17 -2.95
N TYR A 209 -10.33 12.99 -3.32
CA TYR A 209 -11.74 12.78 -3.58
C TYR A 209 -12.40 12.14 -2.37
N PHE A 210 -13.51 12.70 -1.90
CA PHE A 210 -14.32 12.12 -0.83
C PHE A 210 -15.69 11.73 -1.36
N ALA A 211 -15.96 10.43 -1.34
CA ALA A 211 -17.29 9.88 -1.50
C ALA A 211 -17.97 9.74 -0.14
N ARG A 212 -19.24 10.11 -0.05
CA ARG A 212 -20.14 9.72 1.03
C ARG A 212 -21.53 9.46 0.52
N ASN A 213 -22.26 8.57 1.20
CA ASN A 213 -23.67 8.39 0.91
C ASN A 213 -24.50 9.64 1.26
N ASN A 214 -25.67 9.79 0.63
CA ASN A 214 -26.56 10.94 0.80
C ASN A 214 -27.40 10.89 2.09
N ARG A 215 -26.95 10.17 3.13
CA ARG A 215 -27.68 10.07 4.41
C ARG A 215 -27.56 11.31 5.29
N TYR A 216 -26.63 12.21 4.99
CA TYR A 216 -26.32 13.40 5.78
C TYR A 216 -26.31 14.63 4.87
N ASP A 217 -26.66 15.81 5.40
CA ASP A 217 -26.77 17.04 4.59
C ASP A 217 -25.40 17.63 4.19
N LYS A 218 -24.31 17.16 4.83
CA LYS A 218 -22.94 17.61 4.56
C LYS A 218 -21.90 16.51 4.78
N HIS A 219 -20.73 16.70 4.19
CA HIS A 219 -19.56 15.89 4.50
C HIS A 219 -18.88 16.34 5.80
N TYR A 220 -18.86 15.49 6.82
CA TYR A 220 -17.93 15.63 7.94
C TYR A 220 -16.56 15.10 7.51
N ILE A 221 -15.67 16.00 7.07
CA ILE A 221 -14.35 15.65 6.53
C ILE A 221 -13.36 15.54 7.66
N CYS A 222 -13.02 16.66 8.30
CA CYS A 222 -12.05 16.68 9.39
C CYS A 222 -12.62 17.37 10.63
N SER A 223 -12.46 16.77 11.80
CA SER A 223 -12.74 17.45 13.07
C SER A 223 -11.62 18.43 13.42
N GLY A 224 -11.62 18.95 14.65
CA GLY A 224 -10.50 19.69 15.23
C GLY A 224 -10.33 21.10 14.67
N ASN A 225 -9.12 21.65 14.79
CA ASN A 225 -8.84 23.06 14.54
C ASN A 225 -7.69 23.26 13.55
N GLY A 226 -7.75 24.32 12.74
CA GLY A 226 -6.61 24.80 11.96
C GLY A 226 -6.22 23.92 10.78
N ASN A 227 -7.14 23.08 10.29
CA ASN A 227 -6.87 22.24 9.12
C ASN A 227 -6.87 23.08 7.84
N VAL A 228 -6.05 22.67 6.87
CA VAL A 228 -6.00 23.22 5.52
C VAL A 228 -6.67 22.22 4.58
N CYS A 229 -7.74 22.62 3.91
CA CYS A 229 -8.50 21.82 2.96
C CYS A 229 -8.50 22.48 1.59
N TYR A 230 -7.61 22.05 0.69
CA TYR A 230 -7.48 22.64 -0.65
C TYR A 230 -7.67 21.63 -1.78
N ASN A 231 -8.29 22.10 -2.86
CA ASN A 231 -8.41 21.36 -4.12
C ASN A 231 -8.98 19.94 -3.94
N ASN A 232 -9.81 19.72 -2.91
CA ASN A 232 -10.51 18.47 -2.70
C ASN A 232 -11.81 18.47 -3.49
N VAL A 233 -12.24 17.28 -3.86
CA VAL A 233 -13.51 17.06 -4.56
C VAL A 233 -14.44 16.29 -3.63
N PHE A 234 -15.63 16.82 -3.42
CA PHE A 234 -16.64 16.27 -2.53
C PHE A 234 -17.89 15.85 -3.31
N SER A 235 -18.38 14.64 -3.03
CA SER A 235 -19.67 14.19 -3.56
C SER A 235 -20.89 14.89 -2.97
N HIS A 236 -20.72 15.69 -1.91
CA HIS A 236 -21.79 16.47 -1.28
C HIS A 236 -21.70 17.96 -1.58
N SER A 237 -22.82 18.66 -1.38
CA SER A 237 -22.95 20.10 -1.63
C SER A 237 -22.18 20.98 -0.63
N SER A 238 -21.74 20.41 0.49
CA SER A 238 -20.90 21.09 1.47
C SER A 238 -20.02 20.13 2.24
N ALA A 239 -18.93 20.65 2.79
CA ALA A 239 -17.97 19.92 3.61
C ALA A 239 -17.62 20.69 4.88
N ASP A 240 -17.26 19.95 5.93
CA ASP A 240 -16.85 20.44 7.24
C ASP A 240 -15.42 19.98 7.51
N CYS A 241 -14.49 20.94 7.47
CA CYS A 241 -13.07 20.76 7.72
C CYS A 241 -12.64 21.19 9.14
N GLY A 242 -13.60 21.33 10.06
CA GLY A 242 -13.35 21.70 11.45
C GLY A 242 -13.43 23.20 11.71
N THR A 243 -12.89 23.64 12.84
CA THR A 243 -12.90 25.06 13.24
C THR A 243 -11.65 25.78 12.78
N ASN A 244 -11.76 27.07 12.43
CA ASN A 244 -10.64 27.88 11.92
C ASN A 244 -9.88 27.18 10.78
N SER A 245 -10.59 26.42 9.96
CA SER A 245 -10.02 25.77 8.79
C SER A 245 -9.80 26.78 7.67
N ASP A 246 -8.71 26.62 6.93
CA ASP A 246 -8.50 27.32 5.66
C ASP A 246 -8.99 26.43 4.52
N VAL A 247 -9.97 26.90 3.76
CA VAL A 247 -10.68 26.11 2.74
C VAL A 247 -10.67 26.87 1.42
N GLN A 248 -10.07 26.31 0.38
CA GLN A 248 -9.85 26.99 -0.90
C GLN A 248 -9.92 26.02 -2.08
N ASN A 249 -10.49 26.49 -3.19
CA ASN A 249 -10.51 25.77 -4.48
C ASN A 249 -11.09 24.36 -4.43
N ASP A 250 -11.96 24.06 -3.46
CA ASP A 250 -12.64 22.78 -3.38
C ASP A 250 -13.85 22.72 -4.32
N TRP A 251 -14.13 21.51 -4.83
CA TRP A 251 -15.30 21.22 -5.66
C TRP A 251 -16.36 20.45 -4.86
N TYR A 252 -17.63 20.77 -5.09
CA TYR A 252 -18.77 20.23 -4.35
C TYR A 252 -19.80 19.63 -5.31
N SER A 253 -20.64 18.73 -4.80
CA SER A 253 -21.68 18.04 -5.57
C SER A 253 -21.17 17.29 -6.79
N VAL A 254 -19.96 16.72 -6.69
CA VAL A 254 -19.35 15.92 -7.77
C VAL A 254 -19.53 14.43 -7.48
N GLU A 255 -20.58 13.85 -8.05
CA GLU A 255 -20.91 12.43 -7.85
C GLU A 255 -19.85 11.50 -8.44
N MET A 256 -19.65 10.33 -7.82
CA MET A 256 -18.60 9.39 -8.25
C MET A 256 -18.76 8.94 -9.71
N GLN A 257 -20.01 8.79 -10.16
CA GLN A 257 -20.35 8.33 -11.51
C GLN A 257 -20.04 9.36 -12.60
N ASP A 258 -19.90 10.63 -12.22
CA ASP A 258 -19.52 11.73 -13.12
C ASP A 258 -18.03 12.06 -13.00
N PHE A 259 -17.40 11.65 -11.89
CA PHE A 259 -15.99 11.89 -11.62
C PHE A 259 -15.08 10.81 -12.23
N PHE A 260 -15.44 9.54 -12.07
CA PHE A 260 -14.63 8.39 -12.48
C PHE A 260 -15.11 7.78 -13.81
N VAL A 261 -14.19 7.24 -14.61
CA VAL A 261 -14.47 6.59 -15.91
C VAL A 261 -15.49 5.45 -15.76
N SER A 262 -15.34 4.62 -14.73
CA SER A 262 -16.32 3.56 -14.43
C SER A 262 -16.39 3.31 -12.93
N LYS A 263 -17.49 3.73 -12.30
CA LYS A 263 -17.79 3.42 -10.90
C LYS A 263 -19.10 2.67 -10.76
N ASN A 264 -19.04 1.45 -10.23
CA ASN A 264 -20.23 0.64 -9.96
C ASN A 264 -20.62 0.70 -8.48
N GLY A 265 -21.79 1.27 -8.20
CA GLY A 265 -22.29 1.41 -6.82
C GLY A 265 -21.40 2.28 -5.93
N VAL A 266 -21.66 2.23 -4.62
CA VAL A 266 -21.06 3.18 -3.64
C VAL A 266 -19.86 2.64 -2.87
N SER A 267 -19.57 1.34 -2.98
CA SER A 267 -18.46 0.67 -2.29
C SER A 267 -17.28 0.50 -3.23
N TYR A 268 -16.07 0.40 -2.67
CA TYR A 268 -14.88 0.04 -3.44
C TYR A 268 -15.06 -1.32 -4.12
N ASN A 269 -14.74 -1.39 -5.42
CA ASN A 269 -14.71 -2.61 -6.19
C ASN A 269 -13.44 -2.64 -7.06
N LEU A 270 -12.80 -3.80 -7.16
CA LEU A 270 -11.63 -4.00 -8.00
C LEU A 270 -11.90 -3.81 -9.49
N ALA A 271 -13.15 -4.02 -9.92
CA ALA A 271 -13.58 -3.81 -11.29
C ALA A 271 -13.88 -2.33 -11.62
N ASP A 272 -13.78 -1.41 -10.66
CA ASP A 272 -13.95 0.02 -10.90
C ASP A 272 -12.74 0.59 -11.67
N ASP A 273 -12.99 1.47 -12.63
CA ASP A 273 -11.99 2.30 -13.26
C ASP A 273 -12.01 3.69 -12.62
N LEU A 274 -11.07 3.91 -11.70
CA LEU A 274 -10.96 5.13 -10.89
C LEU A 274 -10.16 6.25 -11.58
N HIS A 275 -9.83 6.12 -12.87
CA HIS A 275 -9.33 7.26 -13.64
C HIS A 275 -10.42 8.35 -13.71
N LEU A 276 -10.01 9.62 -13.79
CA LEU A 276 -10.96 10.71 -13.92
C LEU A 276 -11.52 10.77 -15.34
N GLN A 277 -12.80 11.13 -15.48
CA GLN A 277 -13.40 11.38 -16.80
C GLN A 277 -12.78 12.63 -17.46
N GLU A 278 -12.57 13.68 -16.68
CA GLU A 278 -11.98 14.95 -17.13
C GLU A 278 -10.79 15.34 -16.21
N PRO A 279 -9.63 14.68 -16.34
CA PRO A 279 -8.47 14.90 -15.47
C PRO A 279 -7.91 16.33 -15.55
N GLU A 280 -8.14 17.04 -16.64
CA GLU A 280 -7.72 18.44 -16.87
C GLU A 280 -8.58 19.47 -16.13
N VAL A 281 -9.77 19.09 -15.67
CA VAL A 281 -10.68 19.99 -14.93
C VAL A 281 -10.32 20.00 -13.45
N TYR A 282 -10.06 18.82 -12.89
CA TYR A 282 -9.81 18.64 -11.46
C TYR A 282 -8.31 18.63 -11.19
N ILE A 283 -7.70 19.81 -11.24
CA ILE A 283 -6.27 20.00 -11.02
C ILE A 283 -5.98 20.43 -9.58
N GLY A 284 -5.14 19.64 -8.91
CA GLY A 284 -4.63 19.89 -7.57
C GLY A 284 -3.66 21.06 -7.47
N GLU A 285 -3.28 21.40 -6.23
CA GLU A 285 -2.33 22.49 -5.95
C GLU A 285 -0.95 22.31 -6.59
N ASP A 286 -0.57 21.05 -6.85
CA ASP A 286 0.71 20.68 -7.45
C ASP A 286 0.68 20.61 -8.99
N GLY A 287 -0.43 21.04 -9.61
CA GLY A 287 -0.61 21.05 -11.06
C GLY A 287 -0.91 19.69 -11.67
N THR A 288 -1.10 18.65 -10.87
CA THR A 288 -1.52 17.30 -11.30
C THR A 288 -3.00 17.07 -11.01
N GLN A 289 -3.59 16.00 -11.54
CA GLN A 289 -5.00 15.68 -11.27
C GLN A 289 -5.29 15.37 -9.79
N VAL A 290 -6.51 15.60 -9.34
CA VAL A 290 -7.02 15.17 -8.03
C VAL A 290 -7.07 13.64 -7.93
N GLY A 291 -6.95 13.10 -6.73
CA GLY A 291 -7.09 11.67 -6.45
C GLY A 291 -5.82 10.88 -6.73
N ILE A 292 -5.96 9.55 -6.80
CA ILE A 292 -4.84 8.62 -6.68
C ILE A 292 -3.87 8.63 -7.86
N TYR A 293 -4.27 9.10 -9.03
CA TYR A 293 -3.40 9.20 -10.22
C TYR A 293 -2.67 10.55 -10.34
N GLY A 294 -2.80 11.42 -9.35
CA GLY A 294 -2.03 12.67 -9.26
C GLY A 294 -0.83 12.60 -8.32
N GLY A 295 -0.19 13.73 -8.12
CA GLY A 295 0.92 13.95 -7.19
C GLY A 295 2.23 13.31 -7.62
N MET A 296 3.15 13.22 -6.65
CA MET A 296 4.50 12.67 -6.84
C MET A 296 4.53 11.14 -7.00
N TYR A 297 3.53 10.45 -6.44
CA TYR A 297 3.42 8.99 -6.43
C TYR A 297 2.11 8.51 -7.05
N PRO A 298 1.82 8.78 -8.34
CA PRO A 298 0.62 8.30 -8.99
C PRO A 298 0.41 6.80 -8.76
N TYR A 299 -0.84 6.42 -8.52
CA TYR A 299 -1.21 5.03 -8.29
C TYR A 299 -0.83 4.21 -9.50
N LYS A 300 0.01 3.20 -9.26
CA LYS A 300 0.42 2.29 -10.30
C LYS A 300 -0.75 1.38 -10.65
N VAL A 301 -1.08 1.29 -11.94
CA VAL A 301 -2.09 0.35 -12.43
C VAL A 301 -1.73 -1.05 -11.94
N ASP A 302 -2.75 -1.81 -11.51
CA ASP A 302 -2.62 -3.15 -10.93
C ASP A 302 -1.80 -3.24 -9.63
N ALA A 303 -1.37 -2.11 -9.07
CA ALA A 303 -0.56 -1.99 -7.86
C ALA A 303 0.65 -2.95 -7.83
N ILE A 304 1.23 -3.25 -8.99
CA ILE A 304 2.32 -4.23 -9.09
C ILE A 304 3.56 -3.69 -8.37
N PRO A 305 4.15 -4.44 -7.43
CA PRO A 305 5.35 -4.01 -6.71
C PRO A 305 6.54 -3.78 -7.66
N VAL A 306 7.55 -3.03 -7.22
CA VAL A 306 8.76 -2.73 -8.05
C VAL A 306 9.74 -3.90 -8.22
N ILE A 307 9.29 -5.11 -7.94
CA ILE A 307 10.06 -6.33 -8.21
C ILE A 307 9.68 -6.89 -9.60
N PRO A 308 10.54 -7.71 -10.25
CA PRO A 308 10.19 -8.34 -11.51
C PRO A 308 8.85 -9.08 -11.42
N TYR A 309 7.93 -8.77 -12.34
CA TYR A 309 6.60 -9.34 -12.40
C TYR A 309 6.57 -10.52 -13.35
N ILE A 310 6.09 -11.66 -12.88
CA ILE A 310 5.94 -12.88 -13.70
C ILE A 310 4.55 -12.84 -14.34
N GLU A 311 4.50 -12.54 -15.64
CA GLU A 311 3.25 -12.43 -16.40
C GLU A 311 2.66 -13.80 -16.75
N SER A 312 3.50 -14.78 -17.06
CA SER A 312 3.05 -16.13 -17.38
C SER A 312 4.11 -17.18 -17.10
N VAL A 313 3.64 -18.37 -16.72
CA VAL A 313 4.43 -19.59 -16.53
C VAL A 313 3.75 -20.71 -17.29
N ASP A 314 4.40 -21.21 -18.33
CA ASP A 314 3.97 -22.35 -19.12
C ASP A 314 4.99 -23.48 -18.95
N ILE A 315 4.58 -24.50 -18.19
CA ILE A 315 5.38 -25.70 -17.91
C ILE A 315 4.51 -26.91 -18.27
N PRO A 316 4.75 -27.55 -19.43
CA PRO A 316 3.97 -28.70 -19.84
C PRO A 316 4.10 -29.88 -18.86
N HIS A 317 3.04 -30.67 -18.76
CA HIS A 317 3.04 -31.86 -17.89
C HIS A 317 3.83 -33.05 -18.46
N LYS A 318 4.44 -32.90 -19.65
CA LYS A 318 5.20 -33.93 -20.34
C LYS A 318 6.43 -33.33 -21.00
N VAL A 319 7.46 -34.16 -21.12
CA VAL A 319 8.63 -33.86 -21.94
C VAL A 319 8.28 -33.96 -23.42
N ASP A 320 9.05 -33.26 -24.26
CA ASP A 320 8.98 -33.37 -25.71
C ASP A 320 9.50 -34.73 -26.22
N GLU A 321 9.43 -34.95 -27.53
CA GLU A 321 9.88 -36.20 -28.17
C GLU A 321 11.39 -36.49 -27.97
N ASN A 322 12.18 -35.48 -27.61
CA ASN A 322 13.61 -35.59 -27.33
C ASN A 322 13.91 -35.75 -25.83
N GLY A 323 12.89 -35.77 -24.97
CA GLY A 323 13.03 -35.87 -23.52
C GLY A 323 13.31 -34.54 -22.81
N ASN A 324 13.18 -33.39 -23.47
CA ASN A 324 13.32 -32.08 -22.83
C ASN A 324 12.00 -31.61 -22.22
N LEU A 325 12.04 -30.85 -21.12
CA LEU A 325 10.87 -30.16 -20.58
C LEU A 325 10.86 -28.71 -21.09
N PRO A 326 9.99 -28.35 -22.05
CA PRO A 326 10.00 -26.99 -22.62
C PRO A 326 9.31 -26.01 -21.67
N VAL A 327 10.11 -25.31 -20.86
CA VAL A 327 9.64 -24.29 -19.92
C VAL A 327 9.65 -22.92 -20.59
N LYS A 328 8.52 -22.19 -20.52
CA LYS A 328 8.43 -20.80 -20.95
C LYS A 328 7.92 -19.94 -19.80
N ILE A 329 8.68 -18.91 -19.45
CA ILE A 329 8.32 -17.93 -18.43
C ILE A 329 8.48 -16.55 -19.04
N THR A 330 7.42 -15.73 -18.98
CA THR A 330 7.50 -14.31 -19.38
C THR A 330 7.57 -13.46 -18.12
N VAL A 331 8.56 -12.57 -18.07
CA VAL A 331 8.81 -11.67 -16.93
C VAL A 331 8.95 -10.25 -17.45
N LYS A 332 8.28 -9.31 -16.77
CA LYS A 332 8.35 -7.88 -17.05
C LYS A 332 9.08 -7.17 -15.90
N ALA A 333 10.06 -6.34 -16.26
CA ALA A 333 10.67 -5.42 -15.29
C ALA A 333 9.64 -4.39 -14.82
N GLN A 334 9.75 -3.94 -13.57
CA GLN A 334 8.83 -2.99 -12.98
C GLN A 334 9.59 -1.80 -12.43
N ASN A 335 9.14 -0.60 -12.77
CA ASN A 335 9.62 0.66 -12.22
C ASN A 335 8.57 1.26 -11.27
N GLU A 336 8.94 2.37 -10.63
CA GLU A 336 8.07 3.09 -9.70
C GLU A 336 6.84 3.69 -10.41
N GLN A 337 6.96 4.11 -11.67
CA GLN A 337 5.92 4.84 -12.41
C GLN A 337 5.39 4.07 -13.66
N ASP A 338 5.71 2.77 -13.77
CA ASP A 338 5.31 1.94 -14.93
C ASP A 338 3.81 1.70 -15.07
#